data_AF-A0A2A7MPP3-F1
#
_entry.id   AF-A0A2A7MPP3-F1
#
_cell.length_a   1.000
_cell.length_b   1.000
_cell.length_c   1.000
_cell.angle_alpha   90.00
_cell.angle_beta   90.00
_cell.angle_gamma   90.00
#
_symmetry.space_group_name_H-M   'P 1'
#
loop_
_entity.id
_entity.type
_entity.pdbx_description
1 polymer ?
#
loop_
_entity_poly.entity_id
_entity_poly.type
_entity_poly.pdbx_seq_one_letter_code
_entity_poly.pdbx_strand_id
1 'polypeptide(L)'
;MAPIRTAFAFVVLATGLTLTGCAGDTAEDAEPESQAESSQSSVETPGADAAIDACALIGGDDIAELLGQPVAGRPIGTPEAPACTWENRDTYESVTLEIGSPNTAANGTLAPPEPGFGEVGTPGPDGMRILASGMVEFPAGGRSNTVQVAVLSLLGPDADNAAVDLARKVTSQLPQ
;
A
#
# COMPACT_ATOMS: atom_id res chain seq x y z
N MET A 1 -1.79 46.27 16.74
CA MET A 1 -3.08 46.97 16.75
C MET A 1 -3.46 47.30 15.30
N ALA A 2 -4.36 46.48 14.73
CA ALA A 2 -5.26 46.73 13.59
C ALA A 2 -5.64 45.35 12.98
N PRO A 3 -6.89 44.88 13.11
CA PRO A 3 -7.37 43.63 12.52
C PRO A 3 -8.05 43.89 11.17
N ILE A 4 -7.75 43.07 10.15
CA ILE A 4 -8.55 43.02 8.92
C ILE A 4 -9.48 41.82 9.04
N ARG A 5 -10.74 42.13 9.31
CA ARG A 5 -11.90 41.24 9.17
C ARG A 5 -12.39 41.36 7.74
N THR A 6 -12.45 40.25 7.01
CA THR A 6 -13.28 40.20 5.79
C THR A 6 -14.07 38.90 5.80
N ALA A 7 -15.39 39.10 5.73
CA ALA A 7 -16.43 38.11 5.94
C ALA A 7 -16.72 37.28 4.67
N PHE A 8 -17.13 36.03 4.94
CA PHE A 8 -18.18 35.26 4.28
C PHE A 8 -18.52 35.53 2.80
N ALA A 9 -18.38 34.48 1.98
CA ALA A 9 -19.40 34.13 0.99
C ALA A 9 -19.43 32.61 0.81
N PHE A 10 -20.44 31.97 1.43
CA PHE A 10 -20.89 30.62 1.11
C PHE A 10 -21.50 30.64 -0.30
N VAL A 11 -21.07 29.74 -1.19
CA VAL A 11 -21.84 29.37 -2.38
C VAL A 11 -22.02 27.86 -2.35
N VAL A 12 -23.21 27.46 -1.90
CA VAL A 12 -23.77 26.11 -2.07
C VAL A 12 -24.33 26.05 -3.49
N LEU A 13 -23.88 25.10 -4.30
CA LEU A 13 -24.57 24.74 -5.55
C LEU A 13 -24.77 23.22 -5.61
N ALA A 14 -26.03 22.85 -5.78
CA ALA A 14 -26.57 21.53 -5.58
C ALA A 14 -26.70 20.73 -6.89
N THR A 15 -26.60 19.40 -6.73
CA THR A 15 -27.33 18.30 -7.40
C THR A 15 -27.36 18.17 -8.93
N GLY A 16 -26.98 16.96 -9.37
CA GLY A 16 -27.39 16.36 -10.64
C GLY A 16 -27.12 14.85 -10.66
N LEU A 17 -28.04 14.04 -10.13
CA LEU A 17 -28.09 12.59 -10.31
C LEU A 17 -28.87 12.27 -11.59
N THR A 18 -28.28 11.48 -12.50
CA THR A 18 -29.02 10.84 -13.60
C THR A 18 -28.74 9.35 -13.59
N LEU A 19 -29.71 8.59 -13.09
CA LEU A 19 -29.81 7.14 -13.27
C LEU A 19 -30.33 6.87 -14.68
N THR A 20 -29.58 6.12 -15.49
CA THR A 20 -30.07 5.55 -16.75
C THR A 20 -30.33 4.07 -16.52
N GLY A 21 -31.60 3.72 -16.37
CA GLY A 21 -32.07 2.33 -16.42
C GLY A 21 -32.37 1.96 -17.88
N CYS A 22 -31.92 0.78 -18.31
CA CYS A 22 -32.48 0.09 -19.46
C CYS A 22 -33.26 -1.11 -18.93
N ALA A 23 -34.57 -1.01 -19.09
CA ALA A 23 -35.53 -2.11 -18.98
C ALA A 23 -35.83 -2.65 -20.37
N GLY A 24 -36.06 -3.96 -20.45
CA GLY A 24 -36.68 -4.65 -21.56
C GLY A 24 -36.25 -6.11 -21.59
N ASP A 25 -37.08 -7.11 -21.83
CA ASP A 25 -38.52 -7.33 -21.63
C ASP A 25 -38.74 -8.83 -21.93
N THR A 26 -39.87 -9.36 -21.48
CA THR A 26 -40.48 -10.63 -21.91
C THR A 26 -40.08 -11.93 -21.17
N ALA A 27 -41.14 -12.60 -20.71
CA ALA A 27 -41.23 -13.78 -19.88
C ALA A 27 -41.59 -15.05 -20.68
N GLU A 28 -41.77 -16.15 -19.92
CA GLU A 28 -42.31 -17.49 -20.27
C GLU A 28 -41.29 -18.46 -20.89
N ASP A 29 -41.10 -19.71 -20.41
CA ASP A 29 -41.93 -20.57 -19.56
C ASP A 29 -41.06 -21.66 -18.84
N ALA A 30 -41.68 -22.36 -17.89
CA ALA A 30 -41.17 -23.39 -16.96
C ALA A 30 -40.60 -24.67 -17.66
N GLU A 31 -39.90 -25.65 -17.06
CA GLU A 31 -39.72 -26.19 -15.68
C GLU A 31 -38.48 -27.15 -15.72
N PRO A 32 -38.16 -28.03 -14.74
CA PRO A 32 -36.78 -28.24 -14.28
C PRO A 32 -36.17 -29.57 -14.73
N GLU A 33 -34.90 -29.55 -15.17
CA GLU A 33 -34.11 -30.78 -15.28
C GLU A 33 -32.86 -30.69 -14.41
N SER A 34 -32.84 -31.57 -13.41
CA SER A 34 -31.70 -31.86 -12.56
C SER A 34 -30.61 -32.53 -13.39
N GLN A 35 -29.47 -31.85 -13.58
CA GLN A 35 -28.22 -32.53 -13.89
C GLN A 35 -27.09 -31.95 -13.05
N ALA A 36 -26.40 -32.89 -12.42
CA ALA A 36 -25.26 -32.73 -11.56
C ALA A 36 -24.04 -32.18 -12.30
N GLU A 37 -23.12 -31.64 -11.49
CA GLU A 37 -21.69 -31.59 -11.74
C GLU A 37 -21.23 -30.88 -13.02
N SER A 38 -20.80 -29.64 -12.85
CA SER A 38 -19.37 -29.36 -12.93
C SER A 38 -19.08 -28.02 -12.26
N SER A 39 -18.40 -28.09 -11.12
CA SER A 39 -17.66 -26.97 -10.56
C SER A 39 -16.63 -26.52 -11.60
N GLN A 40 -17.02 -25.62 -12.50
CA GLN A 40 -16.06 -24.71 -13.12
C GLN A 40 -15.78 -23.62 -12.09
N SER A 41 -14.97 -23.99 -11.10
CA SER A 41 -14.06 -23.03 -10.51
C SER A 41 -13.19 -22.60 -11.69
N SER A 42 -13.51 -21.45 -12.27
CA SER A 42 -12.54 -20.71 -13.05
C SER A 42 -11.39 -20.48 -12.10
N VAL A 43 -10.38 -21.34 -12.20
CA VAL A 43 -9.04 -21.03 -11.74
C VAL A 43 -8.68 -19.83 -12.59
N GLU A 44 -8.95 -18.64 -12.05
CA GLU A 44 -8.33 -17.42 -12.51
C GLU A 44 -6.84 -17.69 -12.34
N THR A 45 -6.21 -18.08 -13.44
CA THR A 45 -4.76 -18.09 -13.53
C THR A 45 -4.36 -16.65 -13.20
N PRO A 46 -3.57 -16.36 -12.16
CA PRO A 46 -3.00 -15.03 -11.99
C PRO A 46 -2.00 -14.85 -13.13
N GLY A 47 -2.53 -14.38 -14.26
CA GLY A 47 -1.93 -14.41 -15.58
C GLY A 47 -1.92 -13.03 -16.18
N ALA A 48 -1.49 -12.06 -15.37
CA ALA A 48 -0.93 -10.75 -15.72
C ALA A 48 -0.59 -10.11 -14.38
N ASP A 49 0.65 -9.63 -14.20
CA ASP A 49 1.03 -8.76 -13.07
C ASP A 49 0.01 -7.62 -13.00
N ALA A 50 -0.99 -7.74 -12.12
CA ALA A 50 -1.86 -6.62 -11.83
C ALA A 50 -0.97 -5.51 -11.30
N ALA A 51 -1.10 -4.31 -11.89
CA ALA A 51 -0.28 -3.17 -11.48
C ALA A 51 -0.43 -2.98 -9.96
N ILE A 52 0.70 -2.99 -9.24
CA ILE A 52 0.71 -2.87 -7.79
C ILE A 52 0.37 -1.42 -7.42
N ASP A 53 -0.75 -1.22 -6.73
CA ASP A 53 -1.09 0.07 -6.12
C ASP A 53 -0.45 0.16 -4.73
N ALA A 54 0.75 0.76 -4.66
CA ALA A 54 1.47 0.92 -3.41
C ALA A 54 0.69 1.71 -2.33
N CYS A 55 -0.22 2.62 -2.73
CA CYS A 55 -1.00 3.40 -1.79
C CYS A 55 -2.15 2.61 -1.15
N ALA A 56 -2.52 1.47 -1.73
CA ALA A 56 -3.54 0.58 -1.19
C ALA A 56 -2.95 -0.50 -0.25
N LEU A 57 -1.63 -0.71 -0.26
CA LEU A 57 -0.98 -1.77 0.51
C LEU A 57 -0.88 -1.50 2.02
N ILE A 58 -1.07 -0.25 2.45
CA ILE A 58 -1.11 0.09 3.88
C ILE A 58 -2.47 0.71 4.17
N GLY A 59 -3.15 0.16 5.17
CA GLY A 59 -4.48 0.63 5.57
C GLY A 59 -4.44 2.05 6.10
N GLY A 60 -5.50 2.83 5.82
CA GLY A 60 -5.59 4.21 6.29
C GLY A 60 -5.56 4.34 7.82
N ASP A 61 -6.09 3.36 8.55
CA ASP A 61 -6.06 3.33 10.02
C ASP A 61 -4.63 3.17 10.56
N ASP A 62 -3.82 2.33 9.93
CA ASP A 62 -2.41 2.14 10.29
C ASP A 62 -1.59 3.43 10.09
N ILE A 63 -1.87 4.14 8.99
CA ILE A 63 -1.26 5.45 8.72
C ILE A 63 -1.73 6.49 9.74
N ALA A 64 -3.02 6.51 10.05
CA ALA A 64 -3.58 7.46 11.01
C ALA A 64 -3.04 7.24 12.42
N GLU A 65 -2.81 5.99 12.82
CA GLU A 65 -2.17 5.63 14.08
C GLU A 65 -0.74 6.17 14.16
N LEU A 66 0.05 6.00 13.09
CA LEU A 66 1.45 6.44 13.07
C LEU A 66 1.60 7.97 12.94
N LEU A 67 0.78 8.62 12.11
CA LEU A 67 0.90 10.05 11.81
C LEU A 67 0.03 10.95 12.69
N GLY A 68 -0.77 10.35 13.59
CA GLY A 68 -1.66 11.05 14.51
C GLY A 68 -2.92 11.65 13.86
N GLN A 69 -3.10 11.47 12.54
CA GLN A 69 -4.28 11.90 11.81
C GLN A 69 -4.42 11.13 10.48
N PRO A 70 -5.63 11.02 9.92
CA PRO A 70 -5.83 10.44 8.60
C PRO A 70 -5.10 11.26 7.52
N VAL A 71 -4.22 10.61 6.77
CA VAL A 71 -3.49 11.21 5.65
C VAL A 71 -3.74 10.36 4.41
N ALA A 72 -4.03 11.00 3.27
CA ALA A 72 -4.14 10.30 1.99
C ALA A 72 -2.74 10.02 1.42
N GLY A 73 -2.54 8.80 0.94
CA GLY A 73 -1.30 8.41 0.26
C GLY A 73 -1.16 9.13 -1.06
N ARG A 74 0.08 9.49 -1.40
CA ARG A 74 0.45 10.06 -2.70
C ARG A 74 1.41 9.12 -3.42
N PRO A 75 1.10 8.68 -4.65
CA PRO A 75 2.04 7.90 -5.44
C PRO A 75 3.25 8.74 -5.82
N ILE A 76 4.44 8.19 -5.66
CA ILE A 76 5.73 8.83 -5.97
C ILE A 76 6.67 7.95 -6.82
N GLY A 77 6.26 6.71 -7.11
CA GLY A 77 7.05 5.75 -7.89
C GLY A 77 6.69 5.68 -9.38
N THR A 78 7.21 4.67 -10.06
CA THR A 78 6.87 4.31 -11.45
C THR A 78 6.03 3.04 -11.48
N PRO A 79 5.43 2.65 -12.62
CA PRO A 79 4.72 1.38 -12.72
C PRO A 79 5.57 0.14 -12.38
N GLU A 80 6.87 0.16 -12.69
CA GLU A 80 7.80 -0.95 -12.46
C GLU A 80 8.34 -1.01 -11.02
N ALA A 81 8.44 0.16 -10.39
CA ALA A 81 8.84 0.35 -9.00
C ALA A 81 7.84 1.28 -8.30
N PRO A 82 6.62 0.79 -8.00
CA PRO A 82 5.57 1.63 -7.45
C PRO A 82 5.91 2.01 -6.01
N ALA A 83 5.59 3.25 -5.65
CA ALA A 83 5.87 3.77 -4.33
C ALA A 83 4.78 4.75 -3.90
N CYS A 84 4.53 4.81 -2.61
CA CYS A 84 3.56 5.71 -2.00
C CYS A 84 4.15 6.39 -0.77
N THR A 85 3.76 7.64 -0.54
CA THR A 85 4.11 8.38 0.67
C THR A 85 2.87 8.98 1.31
N TRP A 86 2.78 8.87 2.64
CA TRP A 86 1.80 9.53 3.48
C TRP A 86 2.56 10.52 4.35
N GLU A 87 2.21 11.79 4.28
CA GLU A 87 2.91 12.86 5.00
C GLU A 87 1.92 13.75 5.75
N ASN A 88 2.13 13.87 7.06
CA ASN A 88 1.49 14.89 7.87
C ASN A 88 2.23 16.21 7.64
N ARG A 89 1.62 17.13 6.87
CA ARG A 89 2.26 18.41 6.49
C ARG A 89 2.42 19.41 7.64
N ASP A 90 1.75 19.19 8.76
CA ASP A 90 1.87 20.04 9.94
C ASP A 90 3.13 19.69 10.74
N THR A 91 3.49 18.41 10.78
CA THR A 91 4.65 17.88 11.53
C THR A 91 5.84 17.47 10.66
N TYR A 92 5.64 17.35 9.34
CA TYR A 92 6.56 16.76 8.37
C TYR A 92 6.93 15.30 8.66
N GLU A 93 6.12 14.62 9.47
CA GLU A 93 6.25 13.18 9.71
C GLU A 93 5.67 12.42 8.53
N SER A 94 6.28 11.29 8.20
CA SER A 94 5.87 10.51 7.03
C SER A 94 6.03 9.01 7.19
N VAL A 95 5.24 8.29 6.42
CA VAL A 95 5.44 6.88 6.10
C VAL A 95 5.66 6.80 4.59
N THR A 96 6.69 6.07 4.16
CA THR A 96 6.96 5.85 2.74
C THR A 96 7.12 4.36 2.48
N LEU A 97 6.47 3.86 1.43
CA LEU A 97 6.56 2.49 0.95
C LEU A 97 7.09 2.51 -0.48
N GLU A 98 8.14 1.73 -0.73
CA GLU A 98 8.72 1.50 -2.05
C GLU A 98 8.67 0.01 -2.37
N ILE A 99 8.04 -0.33 -3.49
CA ILE A 99 7.99 -1.69 -4.03
C ILE A 99 9.08 -1.82 -5.08
N GLY A 100 10.04 -2.70 -4.82
CA GLY A 100 11.19 -2.87 -5.72
C GLY A 100 10.82 -3.51 -7.05
N SER A 101 11.75 -3.45 -7.99
CA SER A 101 11.62 -4.12 -9.28
C SER A 101 11.51 -5.65 -9.11
N PRO A 102 10.84 -6.37 -10.04
CA PRO A 102 10.79 -7.83 -10.01
C PRO A 102 12.19 -8.46 -9.96
N ASN A 103 12.30 -9.65 -9.36
CA ASN A 103 13.53 -10.45 -9.27
C ASN A 103 14.69 -9.81 -8.47
N THR A 104 14.45 -8.72 -7.74
CA THR A 104 15.46 -8.09 -6.87
C THR A 104 15.62 -8.80 -5.53
N ALA A 105 14.66 -9.65 -5.13
CA ALA A 105 14.79 -10.56 -4.00
C ALA A 105 14.42 -11.99 -4.41
N ALA A 106 15.29 -12.62 -5.21
CA ALA A 106 15.06 -13.97 -5.71
C ALA A 106 14.86 -14.97 -4.56
N ASN A 107 13.89 -15.87 -4.72
CA ASN A 107 13.52 -16.86 -3.70
C ASN A 107 13.18 -16.24 -2.33
N GLY A 108 12.61 -15.03 -2.32
CA GLY A 108 12.24 -14.34 -1.08
C GLY A 108 13.44 -13.97 -0.21
N THR A 109 14.62 -13.80 -0.81
CA THR A 109 15.86 -13.47 -0.10
C THR A 109 16.45 -12.18 -0.64
N LEU A 110 16.75 -11.23 0.24
CA LEU A 110 17.44 -10.01 -0.14
C LEU A 110 18.86 -10.31 -0.63
N ALA A 111 19.29 -9.64 -1.70
CA ALA A 111 20.63 -9.81 -2.25
C ALA A 111 21.70 -9.50 -1.18
N PRO A 112 22.77 -10.31 -1.09
CA PRO A 112 23.86 -10.01 -0.17
C PRO A 112 24.57 -8.70 -0.57
N PRO A 113 25.29 -8.05 0.35
CA PRO A 113 26.16 -6.93 0.03
C PRO A 113 27.14 -7.27 -1.10
N GLU A 114 27.51 -6.27 -1.90
CA GLU A 114 28.53 -6.45 -2.93
C GLU A 114 29.86 -6.91 -2.32
N PRO A 115 30.57 -7.87 -2.94
CA PRO A 115 31.86 -8.34 -2.41
C PRO A 115 32.86 -7.20 -2.22
N GLY A 116 33.41 -7.08 -1.02
CA GLY A 116 34.36 -6.01 -0.66
C GLY A 116 33.72 -4.78 -0.02
N PHE A 117 32.39 -4.74 0.10
CA PHE A 117 31.66 -3.75 0.88
C PHE A 117 31.25 -4.33 2.24
N GLY A 118 30.97 -3.44 3.20
CA GLY A 118 30.45 -3.83 4.51
C GLY A 118 29.02 -4.36 4.42
N GLU A 119 28.51 -4.87 5.55
CA GLU A 119 27.12 -5.28 5.67
C GLU A 119 26.18 -4.10 5.34
N VAL A 120 25.10 -4.42 4.62
CA VAL A 120 24.02 -3.46 4.35
C VAL A 120 23.06 -3.54 5.53
N GLY A 121 23.06 -2.52 6.38
CA GLY A 121 22.16 -2.45 7.54
C GLY A 121 22.41 -3.50 8.62
N THR A 122 21.44 -3.63 9.54
CA THR A 122 21.44 -4.60 10.64
C THR A 122 20.42 -5.70 10.38
N PRO A 123 20.73 -6.99 10.61
CA PRO A 123 19.76 -8.06 10.44
C PRO A 123 18.48 -7.84 11.27
N GLY A 124 17.32 -7.98 10.61
CA GLY A 124 16.00 -7.96 11.22
C GLY A 124 15.33 -9.35 11.21
N PRO A 125 14.08 -9.44 11.69
CA PRO A 125 13.30 -10.68 11.60
C PRO A 125 12.94 -10.99 10.14
N ASP A 126 12.50 -12.22 9.87
CA ASP A 126 11.82 -12.59 8.61
C ASP A 126 12.64 -12.32 7.33
N GLY A 127 13.97 -12.33 7.42
CA GLY A 127 14.87 -12.04 6.29
C GLY A 127 14.98 -10.55 5.94
N MET A 128 14.39 -9.68 6.76
CA MET A 128 14.48 -8.22 6.64
C MET A 128 15.83 -7.71 7.15
N ARG A 129 16.14 -6.46 6.82
CA ARG A 129 17.26 -5.72 7.40
C ARG A 129 16.87 -4.27 7.67
N ILE A 130 17.36 -3.75 8.80
CA ILE A 130 17.15 -2.36 9.23
C ILE A 130 18.27 -1.53 8.60
N LEU A 131 17.90 -0.62 7.69
CA LEU A 131 18.85 0.24 6.98
C LEU A 131 19.22 1.49 7.78
N ALA A 132 18.24 2.03 8.51
CA ALA A 132 18.34 3.15 9.41
C ALA A 132 17.19 3.06 10.42
N SER A 133 17.19 3.89 11.47
CA SER A 133 16.08 3.90 12.43
C SER A 133 14.74 4.17 11.72
N GLY A 134 13.78 3.28 11.90
CA GLY A 134 12.48 3.33 11.24
C GLY A 134 12.49 2.98 9.75
N MET A 135 13.61 2.48 9.19
CA MET A 135 13.71 2.11 7.78
C MET A 135 14.10 0.63 7.65
N VAL A 136 13.25 -0.14 6.99
CA VAL A 136 13.41 -1.59 6.81
C VAL A 136 13.36 -1.94 5.33
N GLU A 137 14.37 -2.67 4.87
CA GLU A 137 14.36 -3.41 3.60
C GLU A 137 13.83 -4.82 3.86
N PHE A 138 12.88 -5.29 3.06
CA PHE A 138 12.22 -6.59 3.24
C PHE A 138 11.95 -7.31 1.92
N PRO A 139 12.15 -8.64 1.87
CA PRO A 139 11.83 -9.43 0.69
C PRO A 139 10.34 -9.78 0.66
N ALA A 140 9.66 -9.48 -0.43
CA ALA A 140 8.28 -9.94 -0.67
C ALA A 140 7.93 -9.90 -2.16
N GLY A 141 7.16 -10.88 -2.65
CA GLY A 141 6.75 -10.96 -4.05
C GLY A 141 7.91 -10.99 -5.06
N GLY A 142 9.02 -11.63 -4.69
CA GLY A 142 10.26 -11.65 -5.49
C GLY A 142 10.99 -10.30 -5.60
N ARG A 143 10.60 -9.30 -4.78
CA ARG A 143 11.10 -7.92 -4.81
C ARG A 143 11.80 -7.57 -3.49
N SER A 144 12.84 -6.76 -3.57
CA SER A 144 13.38 -6.03 -2.42
C SER A 144 12.58 -4.75 -2.25
N ASN A 145 11.83 -4.66 -1.15
CA ASN A 145 10.94 -3.53 -0.86
C ASN A 145 11.50 -2.75 0.31
N THR A 146 11.14 -1.48 0.43
CA THR A 146 11.53 -0.65 1.57
C THR A 146 10.31 0.03 2.17
N VAL A 147 10.23 0.03 3.50
CA VAL A 147 9.31 0.89 4.23
C VAL A 147 10.10 1.79 5.17
N GLN A 148 9.73 3.06 5.22
CA GLN A 148 10.29 4.04 6.13
C GLN A 148 9.18 4.69 6.96
N VAL A 149 9.33 4.66 8.28
CA VAL A 149 8.52 5.37 9.27
C VAL A 149 9.37 6.49 9.85
N ALA A 150 9.08 7.72 9.47
CA ALA A 150 9.75 8.93 9.93
C ALA A 150 8.79 9.74 10.81
N VAL A 151 8.59 9.26 12.04
CA VAL A 151 7.71 9.87 13.05
C VAL A 151 8.56 10.31 14.24
N LEU A 152 8.47 11.58 14.65
CA LEU A 152 9.38 12.20 15.63
C LEU A 152 9.25 11.58 17.03
N SER A 153 8.06 11.07 17.38
CA SER A 153 7.81 10.38 18.65
C SER A 153 8.30 8.93 18.68
N LEU A 154 8.68 8.36 17.53
CA LEU A 154 9.21 7.01 17.42
C LEU A 154 10.71 7.07 17.13
N LEU A 155 11.53 6.46 17.98
CA LEU A 155 12.98 6.47 17.83
C LEU A 155 13.57 5.09 18.16
N GLY A 156 14.67 4.75 17.49
CA GLY A 156 15.40 3.51 17.75
C GLY A 156 14.49 2.29 17.59
N PRO A 157 14.46 1.37 18.57
CA PRO A 157 13.70 0.13 18.47
C PRO A 157 12.20 0.32 18.20
N ASP A 158 11.57 1.38 18.70
CA ASP A 158 10.13 1.59 18.50
C ASP A 158 9.82 1.96 17.04
N ALA A 159 10.67 2.78 16.42
CA ALA A 159 10.57 3.08 14.99
C ALA A 159 10.85 1.84 14.14
N ASP A 160 11.86 1.05 14.51
CA ASP A 160 12.22 -0.17 13.80
C ASP A 160 11.08 -1.21 13.87
N ASN A 161 10.46 -1.38 15.04
CA ASN A 161 9.31 -2.27 15.22
C ASN A 161 8.12 -1.81 14.39
N ALA A 162 7.80 -0.51 14.37
CA ALA A 162 6.73 0.03 13.53
C ALA A 162 6.98 -0.25 12.04
N ALA A 163 8.21 -0.06 11.57
CA ALA A 163 8.59 -0.37 10.19
C ALA A 163 8.51 -1.87 9.87
N VAL A 164 8.99 -2.74 10.77
CA VAL A 164 8.86 -4.21 10.63
C VAL A 164 7.40 -4.65 10.56
N ASP A 165 6.54 -4.09 11.41
CA ASP A 165 5.12 -4.46 11.44
C ASP A 165 4.39 -4.01 10.17
N LEU A 166 4.69 -2.82 9.64
CA LEU A 166 4.21 -2.42 8.32
C LEU A 166 4.74 -3.33 7.21
N ALA A 167 6.03 -3.68 7.23
CA ALA A 167 6.61 -4.58 6.23
C ALA A 167 5.88 -5.93 6.20
N ARG A 168 5.55 -6.52 7.35
CA ARG A 168 4.77 -7.76 7.45
C ARG A 168 3.38 -7.63 6.84
N LYS A 169 2.68 -6.52 7.11
CA LYS A 169 1.35 -6.23 6.55
C LYS A 169 1.40 -6.07 5.04
N VAL A 170 2.47 -5.49 4.50
CA VAL A 170 2.66 -5.35 3.06
C VAL A 170 2.99 -6.71 2.42
N THR A 171 3.87 -7.50 3.04
CA THR A 171 4.25 -8.83 2.54
C THR A 171 3.04 -9.74 2.30
N SER A 172 2.02 -9.70 3.17
CA SER A 172 0.82 -10.54 3.01
C SER A 172 -0.11 -10.10 1.86
N GLN A 173 0.10 -8.92 1.30
CA GLN A 173 -0.72 -8.34 0.24
C GLN A 173 -0.06 -8.39 -1.14
N LEU A 174 1.25 -8.60 -1.20
CA LEU A 174 1.98 -8.66 -2.47
C LEU A 174 1.77 -10.00 -3.18
N PRO A 175 1.57 -9.99 -4.52
CA PRO A 175 1.60 -11.20 -5.33
C PRO A 175 2.91 -11.98 -5.15
N GLN A 176 2.82 -13.31 -5.08
CA GLN A 176 3.97 -14.20 -4.86
C GLN A 176 4.57 -14.72 -6.17
#